data_AF-A0A955K912-F1
#
_entry.id   AF-A0A955K912-F1
#
_cell.length_a   1.000
_cell.length_b   1.000
_cell.length_c   1.000
_cell.angle_alpha   90.00
_cell.angle_beta   90.00
_cell.angle_gamma   90.00
#
_symmetry.space_group_name_H-M   'P 1'
#
loop_
_entity.id
_entity.type
_entity.pdbx_description
1 polymer ?
#
loop_
_entity_poly.entity_id
_entity_poly.type
_entity_poly.pdbx_seq_one_letter_code
_entity_poly.pdbx_strand_id
1 'polypeptide(L)'
;MYKQQKTGKRGFIKWIIIIIIALVLASYFFDFSVQNAIEDEQTQQNFGYLQENAIYIYDIYLRSLVEYLWYDVFIDLLWNPFIEALEAMRNGEPTVFHQAAQSQIELIQPK
;
A
#
# COMPACT_ATOMS: atom_id res chain seq x y z
N MET A 1 22.36 -30.92 -17.91
CA MET A 1 22.77 -29.59 -17.40
C MET A 1 21.51 -28.84 -16.98
N TYR A 2 21.23 -28.70 -15.69
CA TYR A 2 20.02 -28.03 -15.19
C TYR A 2 20.28 -26.53 -15.01
N LYS A 3 19.48 -25.69 -15.69
CA LYS A 3 19.51 -24.23 -15.53
C LYS A 3 18.76 -23.86 -14.25
N GLN A 4 19.45 -23.19 -13.33
CA GLN A 4 18.84 -22.68 -12.11
C GLN A 4 17.87 -21.54 -12.43
N GLN A 5 16.61 -21.67 -12.00
CA GLN A 5 15.64 -20.58 -12.05
C GLN A 5 15.95 -19.57 -10.95
N LYS A 6 16.21 -18.32 -11.33
CA LYS A 6 16.40 -17.22 -10.38
C LYS A 6 15.08 -16.90 -9.68
N THR A 7 15.06 -17.05 -8.36
CA THR A 7 13.94 -16.69 -7.47
C THR A 7 13.81 -15.18 -7.30
N GLY A 8 13.37 -14.49 -8.35
CA GLY A 8 13.32 -13.03 -8.43
C GLY A 8 12.01 -12.37 -7.97
N LYS A 9 11.40 -12.76 -6.85
CA LYS A 9 10.18 -12.09 -6.32
C LYS A 9 10.15 -11.89 -4.80
N ARG A 10 11.21 -12.22 -4.07
CA ARG A 10 11.27 -12.08 -2.60
C ARG A 10 11.59 -10.65 -2.13
N GLY A 11 12.05 -9.78 -3.04
CA GLY A 11 12.43 -8.40 -2.72
C GLY A 11 11.25 -7.43 -2.59
N PHE A 12 10.23 -7.57 -3.44
CA PHE A 12 9.14 -6.58 -3.55
C PHE A 12 8.26 -6.52 -2.28
N ILE A 13 7.88 -7.70 -1.73
CA ILE A 13 7.07 -7.76 -0.51
C ILE A 13 7.81 -7.20 0.72
N LYS A 14 9.14 -7.38 0.78
CA LYS A 14 9.98 -6.85 1.86
C LYS A 14 9.93 -5.32 1.87
N TRP A 15 9.96 -4.69 0.69
CA TRP A 15 9.85 -3.24 0.57
C TRP A 15 8.47 -2.70 0.98
N ILE A 16 7.39 -3.39 0.62
CA ILE A 16 6.03 -3.03 1.04
C ILE A 16 5.91 -3.05 2.58
N ILE A 17 6.39 -4.11 3.23
CA ILE A 17 6.36 -4.23 4.70
C ILE A 17 7.21 -3.12 5.35
N ILE A 18 8.38 -2.82 4.80
CA ILE A 18 9.24 -1.73 5.28
C ILE A 18 8.54 -0.38 5.15
N ILE A 19 7.84 -0.12 4.03
CA ILE A 19 7.09 1.13 3.82
C ILE A 19 5.95 1.26 4.84
N ILE A 20 5.19 0.20 5.08
CA ILE A 20 4.11 0.21 6.08
C ILE A 20 4.65 0.47 7.48
N ILE A 21 5.73 -0.23 7.88
CA ILE A 21 6.38 -0.01 9.18
C ILE A 21 6.93 1.42 9.28
N ALA A 22 7.57 1.92 8.21
CA ALA A 22 8.08 3.28 8.17
C ALA A 22 6.98 4.33 8.30
N LEU A 23 5.80 4.10 7.70
CA LEU A 23 4.64 4.99 7.84
C LEU A 23 4.04 4.97 9.24
N VAL A 24 3.93 3.80 9.88
CA VAL A 24 3.46 3.68 11.26
C VAL A 24 4.45 4.35 12.23
N LEU A 25 5.75 4.12 12.04
CA LEU A 25 6.78 4.77 12.84
C LEU A 25 6.80 6.28 12.58
N ALA A 26 6.69 6.73 11.33
CA ALA A 26 6.60 8.15 11.02
C ALA A 26 5.37 8.78 11.68
N SER A 27 4.21 8.15 11.63
CA SER A 27 3.00 8.62 12.34
C SER A 27 3.20 8.72 13.86
N TYR A 28 3.90 7.76 14.46
CA TYR A 28 4.23 7.76 15.88
C TYR A 28 5.31 8.79 16.28
N PHE A 29 6.33 9.00 15.44
CA PHE A 29 7.45 9.91 15.70
C PHE A 29 7.14 11.36 15.34
N PHE A 30 6.36 11.59 14.28
CA PHE A 30 5.78 12.87 13.95
C PHE A 30 4.50 13.09 14.76
N ASP A 31 4.55 12.84 16.07
CA ASP A 31 3.61 13.34 17.09
C ASP A 31 3.66 14.88 17.09
N PHE A 32 3.33 15.47 15.94
CA PHE A 32 3.14 16.88 15.74
C PHE A 32 1.89 17.14 16.55
N SER A 33 2.09 17.55 17.80
CA SER A 33 1.05 18.19 18.58
C SER A 33 0.57 19.38 17.75
N VAL A 34 -0.45 19.13 16.94
CA VAL A 34 -1.21 20.14 16.18
C VAL A 34 -1.65 21.22 17.17
N GLN A 35 -1.94 20.83 18.40
CA GLN A 35 -2.27 21.70 19.52
C GLN A 35 -1.15 22.72 19.85
N ASN A 36 0.10 22.27 19.98
CA ASN A 36 1.24 23.14 20.33
C ASN A 36 1.64 24.09 19.18
N ALA A 37 1.42 23.68 17.93
CA ALA A 37 1.64 24.53 16.76
C ALA A 37 0.51 25.54 16.56
N ILE A 38 -0.71 25.25 17.03
CA ILE A 38 -1.87 26.15 16.96
C ILE A 38 -1.89 27.15 18.12
N GLU A 39 -1.32 26.84 19.28
CA GLU A 39 -1.35 27.74 20.45
C GLU A 39 -0.39 28.94 20.37
N ASP A 40 0.56 28.95 19.43
CA ASP A 40 1.45 30.08 19.20
C ASP A 40 0.77 31.15 18.30
N GLU A 41 0.59 32.37 18.82
CA GLU A 41 -0.09 33.48 18.12
C GLU A 41 0.56 33.81 16.76
N GLN A 42 1.88 33.67 16.66
CA GLN A 42 2.63 33.89 15.42
C GLN A 42 2.39 32.77 14.40
N THR A 43 2.09 31.56 14.87
CA THR A 43 1.80 30.41 14.01
C THR A 43 0.35 30.44 13.53
N GLN A 44 -0.64 30.87 14.34
CA GLN A 44 -2.05 30.98 13.90
C GLN A 44 -2.26 31.88 12.68
N GLN A 45 -1.58 33.03 12.60
CA GLN A 45 -1.70 33.95 11.46
C GLN A 45 -1.08 33.39 10.16
N ASN A 46 -0.06 32.54 10.26
CA ASN A 46 0.61 31.92 9.11
C ASN A 46 0.07 30.52 8.77
N PHE A 47 -0.64 29.87 9.71
CA PHE A 47 -1.19 28.53 9.52
C PHE A 47 -2.26 28.50 8.43
N GLY A 48 -3.12 29.52 8.37
CA GLY A 48 -4.09 29.65 7.27
C GLY A 48 -3.43 29.68 5.90
N TYR A 49 -2.34 30.45 5.76
CA TYR A 49 -1.59 30.52 4.51
C TYR A 49 -0.86 29.21 4.17
N LEU A 50 -0.24 28.57 5.16
CA LEU A 50 0.44 27.28 4.95
C LEU A 50 -0.55 26.15 4.65
N GLN A 51 -1.72 26.16 5.29
CA GLN A 51 -2.77 25.17 5.08
C GLN A 51 -3.40 25.31 3.69
N GLU A 52 -3.70 26.53 3.24
CA GLU A 52 -4.20 26.76 1.87
C GLU A 52 -3.19 26.34 0.81
N ASN A 53 -1.91 26.68 0.99
CA ASN A 53 -0.86 26.26 0.06
C ASN A 53 -0.64 24.74 0.08
N ALA A 54 -0.68 24.10 1.25
CA ALA A 54 -0.55 22.66 1.38
C ALA A 54 -1.73 21.93 0.72
N ILE A 55 -2.97 22.41 0.94
CA ILE A 55 -4.16 21.87 0.27
C ILE A 55 -4.04 22.05 -1.24
N TYR A 56 -3.60 23.22 -1.72
CA TYR A 56 -3.42 23.49 -3.14
C TYR A 56 -2.37 22.57 -3.80
N ILE A 57 -1.22 22.40 -3.15
CA ILE A 57 -0.15 21.51 -3.63
C ILE A 57 -0.63 20.05 -3.63
N TYR A 58 -1.33 19.64 -2.57
CA TYR A 58 -1.93 18.32 -2.51
C TYR A 58 -2.90 18.11 -3.66
N ASP A 59 -3.84 19.04 -3.85
CA ASP A 59 -4.90 18.92 -4.85
C ASP A 59 -4.36 18.85 -6.28
N ILE A 60 -3.33 19.62 -6.60
CA ILE A 60 -2.77 19.70 -7.96
C ILE A 60 -1.79 18.56 -8.25
N TYR A 61 -0.91 18.25 -7.32
CA TYR A 61 0.24 17.38 -7.61
C TYR A 61 0.12 15.99 -6.99
N LEU A 62 -0.46 15.89 -5.80
CA LEU A 62 -0.42 14.66 -5.02
C LEU A 62 -1.73 13.89 -5.08
N ARG A 63 -2.87 14.56 -5.28
CA ARG A 63 -4.19 13.93 -5.33
C ARG A 63 -4.22 12.78 -6.33
N SER A 64 -3.86 13.05 -7.59
CA SER A 64 -3.90 12.02 -8.64
C SER A 64 -2.95 10.86 -8.35
N LEU A 65 -1.75 11.14 -7.83
CA LEU A 65 -0.78 10.10 -7.44
C LEU A 65 -1.30 9.26 -6.27
N VAL A 66 -1.89 9.90 -5.26
CA VAL A 66 -2.45 9.24 -4.07
C VAL A 66 -3.67 8.42 -4.45
N GLU A 67 -4.58 8.97 -5.26
CA GLU A 67 -5.76 8.26 -5.76
C GLU A 67 -5.35 7.03 -6.57
N TYR A 68 -4.39 7.16 -7.50
CA TYR A 68 -3.87 6.02 -8.26
C TYR A 68 -3.27 4.93 -7.35
N LEU A 69 -2.39 5.32 -6.43
CA LEU A 69 -1.76 4.37 -5.51
C LEU A 69 -2.77 3.71 -4.57
N TRP A 70 -3.81 4.43 -4.18
CA TRP A 70 -4.83 3.91 -3.27
C TRP A 70 -5.80 2.98 -3.98
N TYR A 71 -6.44 3.44 -5.06
CA TYR A 71 -7.47 2.68 -5.76
C TYR A 71 -6.87 1.59 -6.64
N ASP A 72 -5.99 1.96 -7.58
CA ASP A 72 -5.52 1.03 -8.61
C ASP A 72 -4.41 0.09 -8.11
N VAL A 73 -3.63 0.51 -7.12
CA VAL A 73 -2.54 -0.31 -6.58
C VAL A 73 -2.94 -0.99 -5.28
N PHE A 74 -3.31 -0.24 -4.25
CA PHE A 74 -3.58 -0.86 -2.96
C PHE A 74 -4.90 -1.65 -2.96
N ILE A 75 -6.00 -1.03 -3.39
CA ILE A 75 -7.31 -1.69 -3.37
C ILE A 75 -7.33 -2.85 -4.37
N ASP A 76 -7.02 -2.60 -5.63
CA ASP A 76 -7.17 -3.62 -6.67
C ASP A 76 -6.14 -4.74 -6.61
N LEU A 77 -4.87 -4.42 -6.29
CA LEU A 77 -3.82 -5.42 -6.31
C LEU A 77 -3.67 -6.19 -4.99
N LEU A 78 -4.05 -5.58 -3.86
CA LEU A 78 -3.82 -6.16 -2.53
C LEU A 78 -5.11 -6.41 -1.77
N TRP A 79 -5.96 -5.39 -1.59
CA TRP A 79 -7.12 -5.49 -0.72
C TRP A 79 -8.21 -6.42 -1.26
N ASN A 80 -8.60 -6.24 -2.53
CA ASN A 80 -9.67 -7.05 -3.13
C ASN A 80 -9.31 -8.55 -3.17
N PRO A 81 -8.13 -8.96 -3.69
CA PRO A 81 -7.73 -10.37 -3.69
C PRO A 81 -7.60 -10.96 -2.28
N PHE A 82 -7.23 -10.14 -1.29
CA PHE A 82 -7.15 -10.55 0.10
C PHE A 82 -8.55 -10.86 0.66
N ILE A 83 -9.52 -9.95 0.49
CA ILE A 83 -10.89 -10.16 0.95
C ILE A 83 -11.52 -11.35 0.24
N GLU A 84 -11.39 -11.45 -1.08
CA GLU A 84 -11.88 -12.61 -1.85
C GLU A 84 -11.30 -13.92 -1.34
N ALA A 85 -10.01 -13.96 -1.01
CA ALA A 85 -9.40 -15.15 -0.44
C ALA A 85 -9.95 -15.49 0.96
N LEU A 86 -10.23 -14.48 1.80
CA LEU A 86 -10.87 -14.70 3.10
C LEU A 86 -12.29 -15.26 2.94
N GLU A 87 -13.06 -14.73 1.97
CA GLU A 87 -14.41 -15.20 1.70
C GLU A 87 -14.43 -16.63 1.15
N ALA A 88 -13.53 -16.96 0.23
CA ALA A 88 -13.37 -18.31 -0.27
C ALA A 88 -13.02 -19.29 0.86
N MET A 89 -12.09 -18.93 1.76
CA MET A 89 -11.77 -19.75 2.93
C MET A 89 -12.96 -19.93 3.87
N ARG A 90 -13.74 -18.87 4.11
CA ARG A 90 -14.98 -18.93 4.91
C ARG A 90 -15.99 -19.90 4.30
N ASN A 91 -16.11 -19.90 2.97
CA ASN A 91 -17.10 -20.70 2.25
C ASN A 91 -16.60 -22.12 1.90
N GLY A 92 -15.32 -22.44 2.17
CA GLY A 92 -14.72 -23.73 1.82
C GLY A 92 -14.34 -23.86 0.34
N GLU A 93 -14.23 -22.74 -0.37
CA GLU A 93 -13.89 -22.67 -1.80
C GLU A 93 -12.38 -22.52 -2.03
N PRO A 94 -11.84 -23.04 -3.16
CA PRO A 94 -10.43 -22.88 -3.49
C PRO A 94 -10.09 -21.41 -3.80
N THR A 95 -9.13 -20.85 -3.07
CA THR A 95 -8.71 -19.45 -3.22
C THR A 95 -8.03 -19.20 -4.57
N VAL A 96 -8.02 -17.93 -5.00
CA VAL A 96 -7.29 -17.48 -6.20
C VAL A 96 -5.81 -17.88 -6.19
N PHE A 97 -5.19 -17.93 -5.01
CA PHE A 97 -3.81 -18.38 -4.85
C PHE A 97 -3.65 -19.88 -5.08
N HIS A 98 -4.62 -20.69 -4.66
CA HIS A 98 -4.63 -22.12 -4.91
C HIS A 98 -4.79 -22.41 -6.42
N GLN A 99 -5.69 -21.70 -7.08
CA GLN A 99 -5.92 -21.83 -8.52
C GLN A 99 -4.71 -21.38 -9.35
N ALA A 100 -4.08 -20.25 -8.98
CA ALA A 100 -2.86 -19.76 -9.63
C ALA A 100 -1.64 -20.67 -9.41
N ALA A 101 -1.62 -21.44 -8.33
CA ALA A 101 -0.60 -22.47 -8.09
C ALA A 101 -0.86 -23.72 -8.94
N GLN A 102 -2.11 -24.16 -9.05
CA GLN A 102 -2.48 -25.34 -9.85
C GLN A 102 -2.24 -25.12 -11.36
N SER A 103 -2.59 -23.96 -11.90
CA SER A 103 -2.35 -23.65 -13.32
C SER A 103 -0.86 -23.65 -13.70
N GLN A 104 0.02 -23.23 -12.78
CA GLN A 104 1.47 -23.31 -12.99
C GLN A 104 1.99 -24.75 -12.97
N ILE A 105 1.41 -25.63 -12.15
CA ILE A 105 1.79 -27.05 -12.10
C ILE A 105 1.38 -27.75 -13.40
N GLU A 106 0.20 -27.44 -13.93
CA GLU A 106 -0.33 -28.04 -15.16
C GLU A 106 0.50 -27.66 -16.41
N LEU A 107 1.08 -26.46 -16.45
CA LEU A 107 1.98 -26.02 -17.53
C LEU A 107 3.36 -26.71 -17.52
N ILE A 108 3.73 -27.36 -16.42
CA ILE A 108 5.05 -28.01 -16.25
C ILE A 108 4.97 -29.52 -16.48
N GLN A 109 3.77 -30.11 -16.51
CA GLN A 109 3.57 -31.54 -16.80
C GLN A 109 3.56 -31.77 -18.32
N PRO A 110 4.44 -32.64 -18.89
CA PRO A 110 4.31 -33.06 -20.27
C PRO A 110 3.05 -33.90 -20.45
N LYS A 111 2.31 -33.62 -21.53
CA LYS A 111 1.08 -34.30 -21.92
C LYS A 111 1.31 -35.77 -22.26
#